data_AF-A0A0E0GEA5-F1
#
_entry.id   AF-A0A0E0GEA5-F1
#
_cell.length_a   1.000
_cell.length_b   1.000
_cell.length_c   1.000
_cell.angle_alpha   90.00
_cell.angle_beta   90.00
_cell.angle_gamma   90.00
#
_symmetry.space_group_name_H-M   'P 1'
#
loop_
_entity.id
_entity.type
_entity.pdbx_description
1 polymer ?
#
loop_
_entity_poly.entity_id
_entity_poly.type
_entity_poly.pdbx_seq_one_letter_code
_entity_poly.pdbx_strand_id
1 'polypeptide(L)'
;MKVKILQWHSVASWTWDAQDETCGICRMAFDGCCPDCKFPGDDCPLIWGSCNHAFHLHCILKWGRKLHLVHVVLSRVQAPGSLATVGKSRDLPFYMAPNFR
;
A
#
# COMPACT_ATOMS: atom_id res chain seq x y z
N MET A 1 -34.51 -17.71 21.50
CA MET A 1 -33.54 -18.76 21.11
C MET A 1 -32.14 -18.15 21.11
N LYS A 2 -31.13 -18.78 21.71
CA LYS A 2 -29.74 -18.28 21.77
C LYS A 2 -28.83 -19.23 21.01
N VAL A 3 -28.14 -18.73 19.98
CA VAL A 3 -27.14 -19.47 19.20
C VAL A 3 -25.74 -19.10 19.70
N LYS A 4 -24.84 -20.09 19.84
CA LYS A 4 -23.44 -19.88 20.22
C LYS A 4 -22.56 -20.23 19.02
N ILE A 5 -21.66 -19.32 18.65
CA ILE A 5 -20.63 -19.57 17.63
C ILE A 5 -19.48 -20.31 18.32
N LEU A 6 -19.10 -21.48 17.80
CA LEU A 6 -18.06 -22.33 18.40
C LEU A 6 -16.67 -22.02 17.83
N GLN A 7 -16.60 -21.74 16.53
CA GLN A 7 -15.35 -21.53 15.82
C GLN A 7 -15.60 -20.67 14.58
N TRP A 8 -14.67 -19.78 14.26
CA TRP A 8 -14.72 -18.94 13.06
C TRP A 8 -13.35 -18.92 12.37
N HIS A 9 -13.35 -19.20 11.07
CA HIS A 9 -12.20 -19.03 10.19
C HIS A 9 -12.44 -17.82 9.30
N SER A 10 -11.88 -16.67 9.66
CA SER A 10 -12.00 -15.43 8.90
C SER A 10 -10.95 -15.36 7.80
N VAL A 11 -11.37 -14.99 6.60
CA VAL A 11 -10.48 -14.64 5.48
C VAL A 11 -10.65 -13.16 5.19
N ALA A 12 -9.54 -12.48 4.93
CA ALA A 12 -9.52 -11.05 4.62
C ALA A 12 -8.76 -10.81 3.31
N SER A 13 -9.24 -9.85 2.52
CA SER A 13 -8.46 -9.20 1.48
C SER A 13 -8.10 -7.78 1.94
N TRP A 14 -7.00 -7.27 1.42
CA TRP A 14 -6.56 -5.90 1.65
C TRP A 14 -6.31 -5.23 0.31
N THR A 15 -6.39 -3.90 0.30
CA THR A 15 -6.10 -3.08 -0.88
C THR A 15 -5.27 -1.87 -0.45
N TRP A 16 -4.57 -1.25 -1.38
CA TRP A 16 -3.90 0.02 -1.13
C TRP A 16 -4.93 1.12 -0.89
N ASP A 17 -4.67 2.01 0.07
CA ASP A 17 -5.50 3.20 0.31
C ASP A 17 -4.96 4.36 -0.53
N ALA A 18 -4.85 4.14 -1.85
CA ALA A 18 -4.38 5.13 -2.81
C ALA A 18 -5.56 5.72 -3.59
N GLN A 19 -5.43 6.98 -4.00
CA GLN A 19 -6.45 7.65 -4.83
C GLN A 19 -6.58 6.98 -6.20
N ASP A 20 -5.45 6.50 -6.73
CA ASP A 20 -5.34 5.79 -8.00
C ASP A 20 -4.96 4.32 -7.74
N GLU A 21 -5.31 3.43 -8.68
CA GLU A 21 -4.95 1.99 -8.62
C GLU A 21 -3.65 1.67 -9.36
N THR A 22 -3.07 2.66 -10.05
CA THR A 22 -1.88 2.48 -10.89
C THR A 22 -0.84 3.55 -10.62
N CYS A 23 0.43 3.18 -10.78
CA CYS A 23 1.53 4.13 -10.65
C CYS A 23 1.54 5.10 -11.84
N GLY A 24 1.48 6.41 -11.58
CA GLY A 24 1.48 7.45 -12.63
C GLY A 24 2.73 7.47 -13.54
N ILE A 25 3.83 6.86 -13.10
CA ILE A 25 5.11 6.81 -13.82
C ILE A 25 5.20 5.56 -14.72
N CYS A 26 5.07 4.36 -14.15
CA CYS A 26 5.22 3.11 -14.91
C CYS A 26 3.90 2.52 -15.43
N ARG A 27 2.75 3.09 -15.04
CA ARG A 27 1.39 2.67 -15.45
C ARG A 27 1.01 1.23 -15.10
N MET A 28 1.78 0.60 -14.21
CA MET A 28 1.47 -0.72 -13.64
C MET A 28 0.56 -0.55 -12.43
N ALA A 29 -0.29 -1.56 -12.18
CA ALA A 29 -1.10 -1.64 -10.97
C ALA A 29 -0.22 -1.70 -9.71
N PHE A 30 -0.71 -1.14 -8.60
CA PHE A 30 0.01 -1.14 -7.33
C PHE A 30 0.11 -2.52 -6.66
N ASP A 31 -0.82 -3.44 -6.95
CA ASP A 31 -0.73 -4.85 -6.56
C ASP A 31 0.32 -5.63 -7.37
N GLY A 32 0.78 -5.03 -8.46
CA GLY A 32 1.82 -5.57 -9.32
C GLY A 32 3.22 -5.11 -8.92
N CYS A 33 4.18 -5.49 -9.76
CA CYS A 33 5.57 -5.09 -9.61
C CYS A 33 5.92 -3.99 -10.64
N CYS A 34 6.91 -3.17 -10.30
CA CYS A 34 7.52 -2.25 -11.27
C CYS A 34 8.17 -3.02 -12.43
N PRO A 35 8.34 -2.44 -13.63
CA PRO A 35 9.01 -3.11 -14.75
C PRO A 35 10.45 -3.55 -14.45
N ASP A 36 11.12 -2.86 -13.51
CA ASP A 36 12.49 -3.16 -13.10
C ASP A 36 12.56 -4.25 -12.01
N CYS A 37 11.42 -4.70 -11.47
CA CYS A 37 11.38 -5.67 -10.39
C CYS A 37 10.57 -6.93 -10.78
N LYS A 38 11.06 -8.11 -10.36
CA LYS A 38 10.60 -9.42 -10.88
C LYS A 38 9.48 -10.04 -10.05
N PHE A 39 9.47 -9.80 -8.75
CA PHE A 39 8.50 -10.37 -7.82
C PHE A 39 7.84 -9.24 -7.03
N PRO A 40 6.50 -9.23 -6.90
CA PRO A 40 5.82 -8.29 -6.00
C PRO A 40 6.20 -8.61 -4.55
N GLY A 41 6.53 -7.59 -3.75
CA GLY A 41 6.99 -7.75 -2.37
C GLY A 41 7.76 -6.54 -1.82
N ASP A 42 8.60 -6.78 -0.81
CA ASP A 42 9.38 -5.76 -0.10
C ASP A 42 10.39 -5.00 -0.98
N ASP A 43 10.71 -5.54 -2.16
CA ASP A 43 11.64 -4.92 -3.10
C ASP A 43 11.10 -3.62 -3.72
N CYS A 44 9.78 -3.39 -3.71
CA CYS A 44 9.18 -2.22 -4.34
C CYS A 44 7.97 -1.68 -3.56
N PRO A 45 8.20 -1.08 -2.38
CA PRO A 45 7.12 -0.52 -1.57
C PRO A 45 6.46 0.68 -2.26
N LEU A 46 5.22 0.96 -1.86
CA LEU A 46 4.53 2.17 -2.26
C LEU A 46 4.99 3.33 -1.41
N ILE A 47 5.28 4.46 -2.06
CA ILE A 47 5.68 5.70 -1.42
C ILE A 47 4.68 6.80 -1.79
N TRP A 48 4.42 7.68 -0.83
CA TRP A 48 3.53 8.83 -1.01
C TRP A 48 4.34 10.12 -0.98
N GLY A 49 4.02 11.04 -1.89
CA GLY A 49 4.50 12.41 -1.84
C GLY A 49 3.72 13.26 -0.84
N SER A 50 4.25 14.43 -0.49
CA SER A 50 3.49 15.46 0.26
C SER A 50 2.20 15.90 -0.45
N CYS A 51 2.14 15.73 -1.77
CA CYS A 51 0.95 15.97 -2.60
C CYS A 51 -0.07 14.83 -2.60
N ASN A 52 0.09 13.82 -1.72
CA ASN A 52 -0.79 12.66 -1.60
C ASN A 52 -0.87 11.75 -2.84
N HIS A 53 0.09 11.85 -3.77
CA HIS A 53 0.22 10.92 -4.88
C HIS A 53 1.07 9.70 -4.50
N ALA A 54 0.65 8.53 -4.95
CA ALA A 54 1.32 7.27 -4.71
C ALA A 54 2.17 6.84 -5.91
N PHE A 55 3.36 6.31 -5.65
CA PHE A 55 4.23 5.73 -6.67
C PHE A 55 4.96 4.50 -6.13
N HIS A 56 5.47 3.68 -7.05
CA HIS A 56 6.50 2.69 -6.72
C HIS A 56 7.82 3.39 -6.38
N LEU A 57 8.52 2.91 -5.35
CA LEU A 57 9.82 3.44 -4.93
C LEU A 57 10.83 3.54 -6.09
N HIS A 58 11.02 2.47 -6.87
CA HIS A 58 11.95 2.48 -7.99
C HIS A 58 11.57 3.48 -9.08
N CYS A 59 10.28 3.65 -9.32
CA CYS A 59 9.79 4.59 -10.32
C CYS A 59 10.07 6.04 -9.92
N ILE A 60 9.80 6.43 -8.67
CA ILE A 60 10.05 7.80 -8.22
C ILE A 60 11.55 8.12 -8.15
N LEU A 61 12.39 7.17 -7.72
CA LEU A 61 13.83 7.37 -7.61
C LEU A 61 14.47 7.51 -8.99
N LYS A 62 14.04 6.71 -9.97
CA LYS A 62 14.49 6.81 -11.36
C LYS A 62 14.03 8.12 -12.01
N TRP A 63 12.80 8.55 -11.72
CA TRP A 63 12.25 9.80 -12.24
C TRP A 63 12.93 11.04 -11.63
N GLY A 64 13.13 11.08 -10.31
CA GLY A 64 13.82 12.18 -9.62
C GLY A 64 15.27 12.35 -10.08
N ARG A 65 16.01 11.25 -10.28
CA ARG A 65 17.36 11.28 -10.86
C ARG A 65 17.37 11.90 -12.26
N LYS A 66 16.37 11.62 -13.11
CA LYS A 66 16.28 12.19 -14.46
C LYS A 66 16.06 13.70 -14.47
N LEU A 67 15.42 14.23 -13.44
CA LEU A 67 15.08 15.66 -13.32
C LEU A 67 16.08 16.47 -12.47
N HIS A 68 17.17 15.86 -11.99
CA HIS A 68 18.09 16.47 -11.00
C HIS A 68 17.40 16.97 -9.73
N LEU A 69 16.26 16.38 -9.37
CA LEU A 69 15.52 16.72 -8.16
C LEU A 69 16.04 15.85 -7.01
N VAL A 70 16.91 16.43 -6.18
CA VAL A 70 17.50 15.78 -4.99
C VAL A 70 16.57 15.78 -3.76
N HIS A 71 15.48 16.56 -3.79
CA HIS A 71 14.50 16.63 -2.71
C HIS A 71 13.11 16.21 -3.21
N VAL A 72 12.88 14.90 -3.30
CA VAL A 72 11.51 14.38 -3.32
C VAL A 72 11.07 14.31 -1.85
N VAL A 73 10.12 15.16 -1.44
CA VAL A 73 9.55 15.11 -0.08
C VAL A 73 8.62 13.90 -0.01
N LEU A 74 9.13 12.79 0.50
CA LEU A 74 8.38 11.57 0.77
C LEU A 74 7.67 11.72 2.12
N SER A 75 6.34 11.58 2.12
CA SER A 75 5.50 11.78 3.30
C SER A 75 5.23 10.48 4.06
N ARG A 76 5.10 9.34 3.35
CA ARG A 76 4.83 8.02 3.93
C ARG A 76 5.30 6.89 3.01
N VAL A 77 5.64 5.75 3.62
CA VAL A 77 5.86 4.46 2.96
C VAL A 77 4.77 3.48 3.40
N GLN A 78 4.17 2.75 2.47
CA GLN A 78 3.21 1.68 2.75
C GLN A 78 3.74 0.36 2.18
N ALA A 79 3.90 -0.65 3.05
CA ALA A 79 4.32 -2.00 2.69
C ALA A 79 3.12 -2.96 2.63
N PRO A 80 3.21 -4.06 1.85
CA PRO A 80 2.17 -5.08 1.81
C PRO A 80 1.83 -5.57 3.23
N GLY A 81 0.55 -5.60 3.59
CA GLY A 81 0.11 -6.03 4.92
C GLY A 81 0.04 -4.96 6.02
N SER A 82 0.50 -3.73 5.77
CA SER A 82 0.35 -2.61 6.74
C SER A 82 -1.08 -2.11 6.93
N LEU A 83 -2.02 -2.53 6.06
CA LEU A 83 -3.45 -2.24 6.17
C LEU A 83 -4.29 -3.47 5.77
N ALA A 84 -4.17 -4.58 6.51
CA ALA A 84 -5.19 -5.62 6.47
C ALA A 84 -6.46 -5.18 7.22
N THR A 85 -7.17 -4.17 6.70
CA THR A 85 -8.50 -3.84 7.22
C THR A 85 -9.51 -4.80 6.60
N VAL A 86 -10.01 -5.74 7.41
CA VAL A 86 -11.21 -6.54 7.11
C VAL A 86 -12.34 -5.57 6.78
N GLY A 87 -12.62 -5.36 5.50
CA GLY A 87 -13.75 -4.61 4.97
C GLY A 87 -13.95 -3.20 5.56
N LYS A 88 -13.79 -2.16 4.74
CA LYS A 88 -14.40 -0.82 5.00
C LYS A 88 -15.94 -0.98 5.08
N SER A 89 -16.46 -1.48 6.20
CA SER A 89 -17.80 -1.14 6.66
C SER A 89 -17.66 0.22 7.34
N ARG A 90 -18.51 1.17 6.96
CA ARG A 90 -18.36 2.61 7.25
C ARG A 90 -18.48 3.00 8.73
N ASP A 91 -18.51 2.03 9.65
CA ASP A 91 -18.96 2.24 11.04
C ASP A 91 -18.08 1.57 12.12
N LEU A 92 -16.77 1.33 11.90
CA LEU A 92 -15.91 0.80 12.96
C LEU A 92 -14.66 1.66 13.26
N PRO A 93 -14.34 1.86 14.55
CA PRO A 93 -13.26 2.74 14.99
C PRO A 93 -11.90 2.17 14.57
N PHE A 94 -10.98 3.07 14.24
CA PHE A 94 -9.56 2.80 14.02
C PHE A 94 -9.00 1.81 15.05
N TYR A 95 -8.91 0.53 14.68
CA TYR A 95 -8.07 -0.41 15.40
C TYR A 95 -6.69 -0.36 14.76
N MET A 96 -5.80 0.44 15.35
CA MET A 96 -4.37 0.29 15.10
C MET A 96 -3.98 -1.13 15.51
N ALA A 97 -3.63 -1.98 14.55
CA ALA A 97 -3.09 -3.29 14.87
C ALA A 97 -1.72 -3.10 15.57
N PRO A 98 -1.48 -3.77 16.72
CA PRO A 98 -0.21 -3.69 17.39
C PRO A 98 0.85 -4.42 16.56
N ASN A 99 2.04 -3.83 16.53
CA ASN A 99 3.25 -4.32 15.91
C ASN A 99 3.35 -5.85 15.87
N PHE A 100 3.36 -6.43 14.67
CA PHE A 100 3.94 -7.76 14.50
C PHE A 100 5.46 -7.58 14.38
N ARG A 101 6.13 -8.30 15.28
CA ARG A 101 7.55 -8.35 15.60
C ARG A 101 8.50 -8.33 14.41
#